data_AF-A0A968WWN5-F1
#
_entry.id   AF-A0A968WWN5-F1
#
_cell.length_a   1.000
_cell.length_b   1.000
_cell.length_c   1.000
_cell.angle_alpha   90.00
_cell.angle_beta   90.00
_cell.angle_gamma   90.00
#
_symmetry.space_group_name_H-M   'P 1'
#
loop_
_entity.id
_entity.type
_entity.pdbx_description
1 polymer ?
#
loop_
_entity_poly.entity_id
_entity_poly.type
_entity_poly.pdbx_seq_one_letter_code
_entity_poly.pdbx_strand_id
1 'polypeptide(L)'
;MLGKGEDLNIDIPISFSSRDQMWNLGPGSHHDNLLETWNLSPVARLKKETWSAELGANFRRDELDLQQYAEMTRQKQTGRAELERETAGIFSAVEYEPWTGWHFSAAARCEKTSIAATAQSLLFPDDPSLNFSSENDEINRAYQIGVRWEPRADLDFWLRYDRLYRLPSTDEIASYQGFPLSEPFNAELKAETGNNYELGGEYRIDGWKLRGNGFLQQLTGEIGYDFQKT
;
A
#
# COMPACT_ATOMS: atom_id res chain seq x y z
N MET A 1 -33.46 17.75 4.74
CA MET A 1 -34.50 17.10 3.92
C MET A 1 -33.79 16.55 2.70
N LEU A 2 -33.55 15.24 2.65
CA LEU A 2 -32.95 14.58 1.49
C LEU A 2 -34.02 14.52 0.38
N GLY A 3 -33.70 15.04 -0.80
CA GLY A 3 -34.61 15.06 -1.95
C GLY A 3 -34.77 13.67 -2.58
N LYS A 4 -35.86 13.43 -3.31
CA LYS A 4 -35.99 12.24 -4.15
C LYS A 4 -34.77 12.14 -5.08
N GLY A 5 -34.01 11.04 -4.98
CA GLY A 5 -32.81 10.77 -5.80
C GLY A 5 -31.46 10.94 -5.10
N GLU A 6 -31.44 11.23 -3.79
CA GLU A 6 -30.21 11.28 -2.98
C GLU A 6 -30.05 10.02 -2.14
N ASP A 7 -29.13 9.16 -2.55
CA ASP A 7 -28.75 7.96 -1.78
C ASP A 7 -27.47 8.26 -1.01
N LEU A 8 -27.61 8.53 0.30
CA LEU A 8 -26.50 8.59 1.24
C LEU A 8 -26.32 7.21 1.88
N ASN A 9 -25.13 6.64 1.73
CA ASN A 9 -24.72 5.41 2.41
C ASN A 9 -23.49 5.69 3.28
N ILE A 10 -23.47 5.12 4.49
CA ILE A 10 -22.33 5.19 5.41
C ILE A 10 -21.98 3.76 5.82
N ASP A 11 -20.74 3.36 5.56
CA ASP A 11 -20.19 2.09 6.01
C ASP A 11 -19.05 2.33 7.00
N ILE A 12 -18.93 1.45 8.00
CA ILE A 12 -17.82 1.47 8.96
C ILE A 12 -17.18 0.06 8.97
N PRO A 13 -16.37 -0.27 7.96
CA PRO A 13 -15.62 -1.51 7.92
C PRO A 13 -14.61 -1.53 9.06
N ILE A 14 -14.60 -2.64 9.79
CA ILE A 14 -13.61 -2.96 10.82
C ILE A 14 -13.12 -4.37 10.52
N SER A 15 -11.81 -4.58 10.57
CA SER A 15 -11.22 -5.91 10.41
C SER A 15 -10.03 -6.09 11.32
N PHE A 16 -9.86 -7.33 11.76
CA PHE A 16 -8.66 -7.81 12.44
C PHE A 16 -8.17 -9.05 11.68
N SER A 17 -6.86 -9.16 11.53
CA SER A 17 -6.21 -10.37 11.06
C SER A 17 -4.96 -10.65 11.87
N SER A 18 -4.74 -11.91 12.21
CA SER A 18 -3.51 -12.38 12.82
C SER A 18 -2.93 -13.48 11.93
N ARG A 19 -1.61 -13.45 11.74
CA ARG A 19 -0.88 -14.41 10.94
C ARG A 19 0.36 -14.85 11.72
N ASP A 20 0.30 -16.07 12.23
CA ASP A 20 1.41 -16.77 12.85
C ASP A 20 2.08 -17.69 11.82
N GLN A 21 3.37 -17.50 11.59
CA GLN A 21 4.17 -18.24 10.62
C GLN A 21 5.49 -18.70 11.23
N MET A 22 5.84 -19.95 10.92
CA MET A 22 7.15 -20.52 11.22
C MET A 22 7.91 -20.73 9.91
N TRP A 23 9.16 -20.26 9.86
CA TRP A 23 10.05 -20.47 8.72
C TRP A 23 11.28 -21.29 9.12
N ASN A 24 11.71 -22.15 8.20
CA ASN A 24 12.88 -22.99 8.33
C ASN A 24 13.62 -22.98 6.98
N LEU A 25 14.49 -21.99 6.79
CA LEU A 25 15.10 -21.69 5.49
C LEU A 25 16.48 -22.36 5.29
N GLY A 26 16.93 -23.13 6.28
CA GLY A 26 18.21 -23.83 6.26
C GLY A 26 18.88 -23.81 7.64
N PRO A 27 20.09 -24.38 7.76
CA PRO A 27 20.82 -24.40 9.02
C PRO A 27 21.03 -22.99 9.58
N GLY A 28 20.63 -22.76 10.84
CA GLY A 28 20.80 -21.48 11.53
C GLY A 28 19.81 -20.38 11.12
N SER A 29 18.81 -20.69 10.29
CA SER A 29 17.82 -19.74 9.82
C SER A 29 16.40 -20.24 10.11
N HIS A 30 16.02 -20.11 11.38
CA HIS A 30 14.74 -20.55 11.92
C HIS A 30 14.03 -19.37 12.58
N HIS A 31 12.80 -19.09 12.14
CA HIS A 31 12.09 -17.87 12.53
C HIS A 31 10.65 -18.19 12.90
N ASP A 32 10.16 -17.54 13.93
CA ASP A 32 8.73 -17.47 14.26
C ASP A 32 8.30 -16.01 14.11
N ASN A 33 7.17 -15.81 13.44
CA ASN A 33 6.70 -14.50 12.99
C ASN A 33 5.20 -14.39 13.30
N LEU A 34 4.84 -13.46 14.18
CA LEU A 34 3.47 -13.10 14.46
C LEU A 34 3.21 -11.69 13.89
N LEU A 35 2.30 -11.60 12.93
CA LEU A 35 1.81 -10.33 12.40
C LEU A 35 0.35 -10.15 12.78
N GLU A 36 0.04 -9.08 13.49
CA GLU A 36 -1.31 -8.64 13.79
C GLU A 36 -1.63 -7.36 13.02
N THR A 37 -2.81 -7.29 12.43
CA THR A 37 -3.28 -6.12 11.69
C THR A 37 -4.68 -5.75 12.12
N TRP A 38 -4.85 -4.50 12.54
CA TRP A 38 -6.13 -3.86 12.76
C TRP A 38 -6.40 -2.85 11.67
N ASN A 39 -7.65 -2.78 11.19
CA ASN A 39 -8.07 -1.77 10.23
C ASN A 39 -9.49 -1.26 10.55
N LEU A 40 -9.66 0.06 10.43
CA LEU A 40 -10.92 0.79 10.55
C LEU A 40 -11.01 1.76 9.36
N SER A 41 -12.08 1.73 8.58
CA SER A 41 -12.14 2.50 7.33
C SER A 41 -13.50 3.16 7.05
N PRO A 42 -14.01 4.03 7.95
CA PRO A 42 -15.31 4.66 7.77
C PRO A 42 -15.39 5.44 6.46
N VAL A 43 -16.52 5.31 5.78
CA VAL A 43 -16.74 5.90 4.46
C VAL A 43 -18.18 6.34 4.30
N ALA A 44 -18.37 7.54 3.79
CA ALA A 44 -19.65 8.08 3.38
C ALA A 44 -19.68 8.21 1.86
N ARG A 45 -20.74 7.69 1.24
CA ARG A 45 -20.99 7.75 -0.21
C ARG A 45 -22.29 8.48 -0.47
N LEU A 46 -22.23 9.44 -1.37
CA LEU A 46 -23.39 10.17 -1.86
C LEU A 46 -23.51 9.94 -3.35
N LYS A 47 -24.68 9.48 -3.79
CA LYS A 47 -24.99 9.32 -5.20
C LYS A 47 -26.17 10.21 -5.60
N LYS A 48 -26.02 10.88 -6.74
CA LYS A 48 -27.05 11.64 -7.45
C LYS A 48 -27.11 11.16 -8.91
N GLU A 49 -28.00 11.75 -9.69
CA GLU A 49 -28.19 11.39 -11.09
C GLU A 49 -26.95 11.58 -11.95
N THR A 50 -26.24 12.70 -11.79
CA THR A 50 -25.09 13.07 -12.64
C THR A 50 -23.75 12.98 -11.92
N TRP A 51 -23.71 12.67 -10.62
CA TRP A 51 -22.44 12.52 -9.91
C TRP A 51 -22.57 11.61 -8.70
N SER A 52 -21.43 11.06 -8.30
CA SER A 52 -21.26 10.43 -6.99
C SER A 52 -20.00 10.93 -6.34
N ALA A 53 -20.00 11.02 -5.02
CA ALA A 53 -18.81 11.31 -4.25
C ALA A 53 -18.66 10.33 -3.10
N GLU A 54 -17.41 10.09 -2.74
CA GLU A 54 -16.99 9.30 -1.61
C GLU A 54 -16.05 10.15 -0.76
N LEU A 55 -16.24 10.09 0.55
CA LEU A 55 -15.34 10.68 1.55
C LEU A 55 -15.13 9.65 2.64
N GLY A 56 -13.88 9.36 2.97
CA GLY A 56 -13.58 8.40 4.01
C GLY A 56 -12.28 8.69 4.73
N ALA A 57 -12.07 7.92 5.79
CA ALA A 57 -10.83 7.86 6.53
C ALA A 57 -10.38 6.41 6.65
N ASN A 58 -9.09 6.20 6.83
CA ASN A 58 -8.52 4.89 7.11
C ASN A 58 -7.58 4.99 8.30
N PHE A 59 -7.68 4.03 9.20
CA PHE A 59 -6.72 3.79 10.25
C PHE A 59 -6.30 2.33 10.17
N ARG A 60 -5.00 2.09 10.11
CA ARG A 60 -4.40 0.76 10.11
C ARG A 60 -3.27 0.72 11.10
N ARG A 61 -3.19 -0.36 11.86
CA ARG A 61 -2.07 -0.67 12.76
C ARG A 61 -1.60 -2.08 12.46
N ASP A 62 -0.32 -2.21 12.14
CA ASP A 62 0.36 -3.49 11.96
C ASP A 62 1.38 -3.65 13.09
N GLU A 63 1.36 -4.78 13.78
CA GLU A 63 2.33 -5.17 14.81
C GLU A 63 2.97 -6.49 14.38
N LEU A 64 4.30 -6.51 14.32
CA LEU A 64 5.09 -7.64 13.86
C LEU A 64 6.09 -8.02 14.95
N ASP A 65 5.97 -9.23 15.48
CA ASP A 65 6.94 -9.85 16.36
C ASP A 65 7.71 -10.95 15.62
N LEU A 66 9.03 -10.83 15.61
CA LEU A 66 9.94 -11.81 15.02
C LEU A 66 10.85 -12.39 16.10
N GLN A 67 10.90 -13.72 16.19
CA GLN A 67 11.88 -14.43 17.00
C GLN A 67 12.75 -15.30 16.10
N GLN A 68 14.06 -15.27 16.35
CA GLN A 68 15.05 -16.03 15.57
C GLN A 68 15.69 -17.11 16.44
N TYR A 69 15.97 -18.27 15.86
CA TYR A 69 16.53 -19.42 16.56
C TYR A 69 17.65 -20.08 15.75
N ALA A 70 18.62 -20.65 16.48
CA ALA A 70 19.73 -21.38 15.88
C ALA A 70 19.30 -22.75 15.31
N GLU A 71 18.20 -23.31 15.79
CA GLU A 71 17.73 -24.65 15.37
C GLU A 71 16.21 -24.75 15.23
N MET A 72 15.77 -25.76 14.46
CA MET A 72 14.36 -26.03 14.18
C MET A 72 13.53 -26.27 15.45
N THR A 73 14.13 -26.79 16.51
CA THR A 73 13.46 -27.11 17.78
C THR A 73 13.20 -25.90 18.67
N ARG A 74 13.64 -24.68 18.26
CA ARG A 74 13.34 -23.41 18.94
C ARG A 74 13.85 -23.30 20.38
N GLN A 75 14.98 -23.93 20.71
CA GLN A 75 15.50 -23.95 22.09
C GLN A 75 16.47 -22.81 22.39
N LYS A 76 17.25 -22.41 21.39
CA LYS A 76 18.28 -21.39 21.47
C LYS A 76 17.91 -20.22 20.57
N GLN A 77 17.28 -19.22 21.18
CA GLN A 77 17.00 -17.95 20.52
C GLN A 77 18.32 -17.23 20.18
N THR A 78 18.39 -16.66 19.00
CA THR A 78 19.55 -15.92 18.48
C THR A 78 19.27 -14.45 18.25
N GLY A 79 18.00 -14.06 18.18
CA GLY A 79 17.60 -12.66 18.00
C GLY A 79 16.10 -12.45 18.16
N ARG A 80 15.72 -11.18 18.19
CA ARG A 80 14.33 -10.73 18.14
C ARG A 80 14.23 -9.40 17.40
N ALA A 81 13.08 -9.16 16.77
CA ALA A 81 12.74 -7.86 16.23
C ALA A 81 11.25 -7.60 16.41
N GLU A 82 10.91 -6.34 16.64
CA GLU A 82 9.54 -5.85 16.78
C GLU A 82 9.37 -4.69 15.80
N LEU A 83 8.28 -4.68 15.03
CA LEU A 83 7.90 -3.56 14.17
C LEU A 83 6.44 -3.19 14.44
N GLU A 84 6.21 -1.90 14.67
CA GLU A 84 4.90 -1.30 14.71
C GLU A 84 4.77 -0.32 13.56
N ARG A 85 3.71 -0.44 12.77
CA ARG A 85 3.36 0.53 11.74
C ARG A 85 1.93 1.00 11.90
N GLU A 86 1.77 2.29 12.11
CA GLU A 86 0.48 2.96 12.10
C GLU A 86 0.32 3.76 10.80
N THR A 87 -0.87 3.74 10.23
CA THR A 87 -1.22 4.55 9.06
C THR A 87 -2.60 5.15 9.27
N ALA A 88 -2.66 6.47 9.24
CA ALA A 88 -3.89 7.23 9.38
C ALA A 88 -4.06 8.14 8.16
N GLY A 89 -5.21 8.08 7.50
CA GLY A 89 -5.44 8.84 6.29
C GLY A 89 -6.87 9.26 6.07
N ILE A 90 -7.01 10.20 5.15
CA ILE A 90 -8.29 10.64 4.60
C ILE A 90 -8.25 10.53 3.09
N PHE A 91 -9.38 10.23 2.50
CA PHE A 91 -9.51 10.15 1.05
C PHE A 91 -10.86 10.68 0.59
N SER A 92 -10.89 11.18 -0.63
CA SER A 92 -12.10 11.53 -1.33
C SER A 92 -12.04 11.10 -2.80
N ALA A 93 -13.20 10.81 -3.36
CA ALA A 93 -13.36 10.53 -4.78
C ALA A 93 -14.65 11.17 -5.29
N VAL A 94 -14.65 11.62 -6.54
CA VAL A 94 -15.81 12.18 -7.23
C VAL A 94 -15.84 11.62 -8.64
N GLU A 95 -17.00 11.13 -9.02
CA GLU A 95 -17.37 10.77 -10.40
C GLU A 95 -18.43 11.75 -10.87
N TYR A 96 -18.28 12.28 -12.08
CA TYR A 96 -19.18 13.28 -12.64
C TYR A 96 -19.49 13.00 -14.12
N GLU A 97 -20.78 12.92 -14.42
CA GLU A 97 -21.36 12.67 -15.74
C GLU A 97 -22.25 13.85 -16.15
N PRO A 98 -21.65 15.01 -16.49
CA PRO A 98 -22.39 16.23 -16.82
C PRO A 98 -23.26 16.11 -18.07
N TRP A 99 -22.80 15.31 -19.03
CA TRP A 99 -23.38 15.18 -20.36
C TRP A 99 -23.31 13.72 -20.81
N THR A 100 -24.22 13.33 -21.69
CA THR A 100 -24.21 11.99 -22.30
C THR A 100 -22.85 11.69 -22.92
N GLY A 101 -22.28 10.55 -22.53
CA GLY A 101 -20.99 10.06 -23.02
C GLY A 101 -19.77 10.78 -22.45
N TRP A 102 -19.91 11.67 -21.47
CA TRP A 102 -18.76 12.27 -20.77
C TRP A 102 -18.73 11.82 -19.32
N HIS A 103 -17.61 11.26 -18.89
CA HIS A 103 -17.39 10.83 -17.52
C HIS A 103 -16.06 11.42 -17.04
N PHE A 104 -16.09 12.09 -15.90
CA PHE A 104 -14.92 12.67 -15.25
C PHE A 104 -14.75 12.03 -13.88
N SER A 105 -13.52 11.63 -13.57
CA SER A 105 -13.18 11.09 -12.25
C SER A 105 -12.07 11.91 -11.62
N ALA A 106 -12.16 12.11 -10.31
CA ALA A 106 -11.09 12.70 -9.53
C ALA A 106 -11.05 12.06 -8.15
N ALA A 107 -9.86 11.67 -7.69
CA ALA A 107 -9.68 11.13 -6.35
C ALA A 107 -8.39 11.66 -5.73
N ALA A 108 -8.38 11.79 -4.41
CA ALA A 108 -7.21 12.22 -3.65
C ALA A 108 -7.16 11.50 -2.30
N ARG A 109 -5.95 11.24 -1.83
CA ARG A 109 -5.69 10.61 -0.54
C ARG A 109 -4.45 11.21 0.09
N CYS A 110 -4.52 11.44 1.40
CA CYS A 110 -3.40 11.90 2.22
C CYS A 110 -3.31 11.02 3.45
N GLU A 111 -2.12 10.49 3.71
CA GLU A 111 -1.84 9.58 4.81
C GLU A 111 -0.64 10.04 5.61
N LYS A 112 -0.73 9.92 6.93
CA LYS A 112 0.42 9.89 7.81
C LYS A 112 0.73 8.44 8.11
N THR A 113 1.98 8.05 7.94
CA THR A 113 2.52 6.75 8.33
C THR A 113 3.56 6.96 9.42
N SER A 114 3.46 6.19 10.49
CA SER A 114 4.41 6.15 11.58
C SER A 114 4.93 4.72 11.68
N ILE A 115 6.24 4.56 11.73
CA ILE A 115 6.91 3.25 11.83
C ILE A 115 7.86 3.33 13.01
N ALA A 116 7.75 2.39 13.92
CA ALA A 116 8.70 2.18 15.00
C ALA A 116 9.20 0.74 14.93
N ALA A 117 10.48 0.55 15.17
CA ALA A 117 11.05 -0.78 15.18
C ALA A 117 12.23 -0.92 16.10
N THR A 118 12.37 -2.12 16.63
CA THR A 118 13.50 -2.51 17.47
C THR A 118 14.03 -3.86 16.99
N ALA A 119 15.34 -4.05 17.11
CA ALA A 119 15.94 -5.36 16.94
C ALA A 119 17.03 -5.59 17.97
N GLN A 120 17.24 -6.86 18.29
CA GLN A 120 18.30 -7.31 19.17
C GLN A 120 18.89 -8.63 18.68
N SER A 121 20.21 -8.67 18.53
CA SER A 121 20.98 -9.88 18.29
C SER A 121 21.54 -10.41 19.60
N LEU A 122 21.22 -11.65 19.93
CA LEU A 122 21.77 -12.33 21.11
C LEU A 122 23.14 -12.95 20.84
N LEU A 123 23.50 -13.11 19.56
CA LEU A 123 24.82 -13.60 19.14
C LEU A 123 25.87 -12.49 19.10
N PHE A 124 25.45 -11.26 18.80
CA PHE A 124 26.31 -10.09 18.64
C PHE A 124 25.72 -8.90 19.41
N PRO A 125 25.73 -8.92 20.75
CA PRO A 125 25.03 -7.92 21.57
C PRO A 125 25.64 -6.52 21.48
N ASP A 126 26.92 -6.43 21.13
CA ASP A 126 27.66 -5.16 21.08
C ASP A 126 27.65 -4.52 19.68
N ASP A 127 27.01 -5.14 18.69
CA ASP A 127 26.95 -4.61 17.32
C ASP A 127 25.75 -3.66 17.16
N PRO A 128 25.95 -2.34 17.07
CA PRO A 128 24.85 -1.38 16.98
C PRO A 128 24.07 -1.48 15.66
N SER A 129 24.64 -2.11 14.62
CA SER A 129 23.92 -2.34 13.35
C SER A 129 22.90 -3.47 13.44
N LEU A 130 23.07 -4.38 14.41
CA LEU A 130 22.18 -5.51 14.68
C LEU A 130 21.30 -5.28 15.92
N ASN A 131 21.56 -4.21 16.67
CA ASN A 131 20.86 -3.86 17.90
C ASN A 131 20.48 -2.38 17.86
N PHE A 132 19.25 -2.08 17.45
CA PHE A 132 18.78 -0.71 17.24
C PHE A 132 17.36 -0.52 17.74
N SER A 133 16.99 0.75 17.90
CA SER A 133 15.63 1.23 18.09
C SER A 133 15.49 2.49 17.25
N SER A 134 14.53 2.49 16.34
CA SER A 134 14.37 3.56 15.35
C SER A 134 12.89 3.83 15.08
N GLU A 135 12.60 5.09 14.82
CA GLU A 135 11.26 5.55 14.47
C GLU A 135 11.32 6.49 13.27
N ASN A 136 10.28 6.48 12.45
CA ASN A 136 10.14 7.37 11.31
C ASN A 136 8.67 7.71 11.06
N ASP A 137 8.44 8.97 10.69
CA ASP A 137 7.13 9.52 10.37
C ASP A 137 7.17 10.10 8.95
N GLU A 138 6.19 9.75 8.12
CA GLU A 138 6.06 10.27 6.76
C GLU A 138 4.62 10.70 6.45
N ILE A 139 4.47 11.75 5.62
CA ILE A 139 3.19 12.14 5.05
C ILE A 139 3.21 11.86 3.56
N ASN A 140 2.31 10.99 3.12
CA ASN A 140 2.19 10.54 1.76
C ASN A 140 0.90 11.03 1.10
N ARG A 141 0.97 11.30 -0.20
CA ARG A 141 -0.14 11.86 -0.98
C ARG A 141 -0.27 11.16 -2.32
N ALA A 142 -1.49 10.77 -2.65
CA ALA A 142 -1.86 10.24 -3.95
C ALA A 142 -3.04 11.03 -4.51
N TYR A 143 -3.10 11.17 -5.83
CA TYR A 143 -4.26 11.75 -6.51
C TYR A 143 -4.38 11.21 -7.93
N GLN A 144 -5.62 11.11 -8.40
CA GLN A 144 -5.98 10.60 -9.71
C GLN A 144 -6.96 11.57 -10.36
N ILE A 145 -6.80 11.79 -11.66
CA ILE A 145 -7.77 12.52 -12.48
C ILE A 145 -7.96 11.72 -13.78
N GLY A 146 -9.20 11.52 -14.18
CA GLY A 146 -9.56 10.78 -15.37
C GLY A 146 -10.67 11.46 -16.17
N VAL A 147 -10.65 11.21 -17.47
CA VAL A 147 -11.76 11.52 -18.37
C VAL A 147 -12.00 10.31 -19.27
N ARG A 148 -13.26 9.95 -19.44
CA ARG A 148 -13.73 9.01 -20.45
C ARG A 148 -14.76 9.69 -21.32
N TRP A 149 -14.64 9.46 -22.62
CA TRP A 149 -15.52 10.02 -23.63
C TRP A 149 -16.06 8.93 -24.55
N GLU A 150 -17.38 8.87 -24.69
CA GLU A 150 -18.14 7.93 -25.50
C GLU A 150 -18.85 8.72 -26.61
N PRO A 151 -18.14 9.13 -27.67
CA PRO A 151 -18.73 9.90 -28.78
C PRO A 151 -19.84 9.15 -29.51
N ARG A 152 -19.85 7.82 -29.43
CA ARG A 152 -20.81 6.91 -30.05
C ARG A 152 -20.98 5.69 -29.16
N ALA A 153 -22.10 4.98 -29.32
CA ALA A 153 -22.38 3.77 -28.55
C ALA A 153 -21.36 2.61 -28.78
N ASP A 154 -20.58 2.69 -29.85
CA ASP A 154 -19.60 1.68 -30.26
C ASP A 154 -18.15 2.08 -30.00
N LEU A 155 -17.89 3.30 -29.48
CA LEU A 155 -16.56 3.88 -29.40
C LEU A 155 -16.36 4.62 -28.08
N ASP A 156 -15.37 4.19 -27.31
CA ASP A 156 -15.00 4.74 -26.01
C ASP A 156 -13.52 5.15 -26.02
N PHE A 157 -13.19 6.32 -25.46
CA PHE A 157 -11.81 6.76 -25.22
C PHE A 157 -11.62 7.13 -23.76
N TRP A 158 -10.42 6.94 -23.22
CA TRP A 158 -10.10 7.41 -21.88
C TRP A 158 -8.68 7.93 -21.78
N LEU A 159 -8.50 8.90 -20.89
CA LEU A 159 -7.22 9.45 -20.48
C LEU A 159 -7.22 9.53 -18.95
N ARG A 160 -6.12 9.13 -18.33
CA ARG A 160 -5.94 9.15 -16.88
C ARG A 160 -4.54 9.59 -16.51
N TYR A 161 -4.46 10.31 -15.41
CA TYR A 161 -3.23 10.64 -14.73
C TYR A 161 -3.31 10.24 -13.26
N ASP A 162 -2.26 9.62 -12.75
CA ASP A 162 -2.14 9.19 -11.37
C ASP A 162 -0.80 9.69 -10.77
N ARG A 163 -0.87 10.36 -9.63
CA ARG A 163 0.24 10.46 -8.68
C ARG A 163 0.04 9.37 -7.63
N LEU A 164 0.97 8.45 -7.54
CA LEU A 164 0.93 7.30 -6.64
C LEU A 164 2.14 7.29 -5.71
N TYR A 165 2.00 6.57 -4.62
CA TYR A 165 3.10 6.23 -3.74
C TYR A 165 2.92 4.79 -3.23
N ARG A 166 4.02 4.16 -2.85
CA ARG A 166 4.05 2.83 -2.27
C ARG A 166 4.91 2.89 -1.02
N LEU A 167 4.29 2.62 0.13
CA LEU A 167 5.04 2.43 1.36
C LEU A 167 5.96 1.20 1.20
N PRO A 168 7.17 1.24 1.76
CA PRO A 168 8.00 0.05 1.86
C PRO A 168 7.21 -1.09 2.52
N SER A 169 7.29 -2.28 1.96
CA SER A 169 6.69 -3.45 2.56
C SER A 169 7.49 -3.88 3.80
N THR A 170 6.87 -4.63 4.70
CA THR A 170 7.54 -5.04 5.95
C THR A 170 8.79 -5.90 5.69
N ASP A 171 8.84 -6.63 4.57
CA ASP A 171 10.02 -7.37 4.05
C ASP A 171 11.10 -6.48 3.44
N GLU A 172 10.74 -5.31 2.92
CA GLU A 172 11.73 -4.33 2.44
C GLU A 172 12.37 -3.58 3.62
N ILE A 173 11.60 -3.36 4.69
CA ILE A 173 12.07 -2.73 5.93
C ILE A 173 12.85 -3.73 6.78
N ALA A 174 12.46 -5.01 6.83
CA ALA A 174 13.11 -6.02 7.67
C ALA A 174 13.55 -7.25 6.85
N SER A 175 14.83 -7.59 6.94
CA SER A 175 15.47 -8.76 6.33
C SER A 175 15.04 -10.08 6.97
N TYR A 176 13.76 -10.44 6.92
CA TYR A 176 13.26 -11.64 7.62
C TYR A 176 13.26 -12.92 6.76
N GLN A 177 13.56 -12.83 5.45
CA GLN A 177 13.46 -13.96 4.50
C GLN A 177 14.78 -14.75 4.29
N GLY A 178 15.73 -14.67 5.23
CA GLY A 178 16.94 -15.50 5.20
C GLY A 178 17.96 -15.15 4.10
N PHE A 179 17.77 -14.03 3.38
CA PHE A 179 18.85 -13.38 2.64
C PHE A 179 19.56 -12.39 3.54
N PRO A 180 20.90 -12.42 3.65
CA PRO A 180 21.63 -11.40 4.40
C PRO A 180 21.51 -10.06 3.67
N LEU A 181 20.70 -9.15 4.21
CA LEU A 181 20.83 -7.73 3.88
C LEU A 181 22.04 -7.15 4.61
N SER A 182 22.67 -6.13 4.02
CA SER A 182 23.74 -5.35 4.65
C SER A 182 23.26 -4.63 5.92
N GLU A 183 21.96 -4.36 6.03
CA GLU A 183 21.28 -3.90 7.24
C GLU A 183 20.06 -4.80 7.49
N PRO A 184 19.97 -5.51 8.63
CA PRO A 184 18.84 -6.40 8.92
C PRO A 184 17.50 -5.68 8.98
N PHE A 185 17.53 -4.36 9.16
CA PHE A 185 16.37 -3.48 9.15
C PHE A 185 16.74 -2.09 8.66
N ASN A 186 16.01 -1.54 7.69
CA ASN A 186 16.22 -0.18 7.19
C ASN A 186 15.00 0.70 7.52
N ALA A 187 15.08 1.35 8.68
CA ALA A 187 14.05 2.25 9.21
C ALA A 187 13.89 3.55 8.39
N GLU A 188 14.88 3.88 7.55
CA GLU A 188 14.96 5.15 6.81
C GLU A 188 14.36 5.05 5.39
N LEU A 189 13.88 3.87 4.98
CA LEU A 189 13.21 3.68 3.70
C LEU A 189 11.96 4.56 3.60
N LYS A 190 11.99 5.49 2.64
CA LYS A 190 10.86 6.37 2.31
C LYS A 190 9.93 5.71 1.31
N ALA A 191 8.70 6.20 1.22
CA ALA A 191 7.79 5.77 0.19
C ALA A 191 8.37 6.01 -1.22
N GLU A 192 8.28 4.99 -2.07
CA GLU A 192 8.48 5.15 -3.51
C GLU A 192 7.32 5.97 -4.06
N THR A 193 7.58 6.92 -4.97
CA THR A 193 6.53 7.73 -5.59
C THR A 193 6.56 7.64 -7.10
N GLY A 194 5.40 7.80 -7.74
CA GLY A 194 5.29 7.66 -9.18
C GLY A 194 4.29 8.61 -9.81
N ASN A 195 4.54 8.98 -11.06
CA ASN A 195 3.57 9.64 -11.94
C ASN A 195 3.25 8.68 -13.09
N ASN A 196 1.97 8.37 -13.28
CA ASN A 196 1.48 7.50 -14.33
C ASN A 196 0.53 8.28 -15.25
N TYR A 197 0.69 8.08 -16.56
CA TYR A 197 -0.19 8.59 -17.59
C TYR A 197 -0.72 7.39 -18.37
N GLU A 198 -2.03 7.28 -18.54
CA GLU A 198 -2.66 6.20 -19.29
C GLU A 198 -3.63 6.76 -20.32
N LEU A 199 -3.55 6.28 -21.56
CA LEU A 199 -4.47 6.59 -22.65
C LEU A 199 -4.95 5.28 -23.27
N GLY A 200 -6.24 5.19 -23.59
CA GLY A 200 -6.74 4.04 -24.31
C GLY A 200 -8.06 4.30 -25.02
N GLY A 201 -8.51 3.27 -25.73
CA GLY A 201 -9.79 3.27 -26.42
C GLY A 201 -10.32 1.87 -26.66
N GLU A 202 -11.63 1.79 -26.86
CA GLU A 202 -12.36 0.58 -27.19
C GLU A 202 -13.31 0.85 -28.36
N TYR A 203 -13.32 -0.05 -29.34
CA TYR A 203 -14.19 0.02 -30.50
C TYR A 203 -14.91 -1.31 -30.72
N ARG A 204 -16.23 -1.26 -30.91
CA ARG A 204 -17.08 -2.43 -31.16
C ARG A 204 -17.56 -2.41 -32.61
N ILE A 205 -17.32 -3.49 -33.36
CA ILE A 205 -17.71 -3.60 -34.77
C ILE A 205 -18.12 -5.04 -35.10
N ASP A 206 -19.34 -5.24 -35.60
CA ASP A 206 -19.85 -6.53 -36.10
C ASP A 206 -19.58 -7.74 -35.19
N GLY A 207 -19.82 -7.58 -33.89
CA GLY A 207 -19.58 -8.62 -32.87
C GLY A 207 -18.14 -8.72 -32.36
N TRP A 208 -17.22 -7.95 -32.94
CA TRP A 208 -15.84 -7.80 -32.47
C TRP A 208 -15.73 -6.64 -31.46
N LYS A 209 -14.82 -6.80 -30.50
CA LYS A 209 -14.43 -5.76 -29.54
C LYS A 209 -12.91 -5.60 -29.59
N LEU A 210 -12.45 -4.45 -30.05
CA LEU A 210 -11.05 -4.07 -30.10
C LEU A 210 -10.76 -3.11 -28.97
N ARG A 211 -9.75 -3.40 -28.14
CA ARG A 211 -9.35 -2.55 -27.02
C ARG A 211 -7.84 -2.35 -27.05
N GLY A 212 -7.39 -1.12 -26.90
CA GLY A 212 -5.97 -0.79 -26.79
C GLY A 212 -5.75 0.23 -25.67
N ASN A 213 -4.64 0.07 -24.94
CA ASN A 213 -4.20 1.00 -23.92
C ASN A 213 -2.68 1.13 -23.95
N GLY A 214 -2.18 2.33 -23.65
CA GLY A 214 -0.76 2.61 -23.46
C GLY A 214 -0.57 3.42 -22.19
N PHE A 215 0.56 3.22 -21.53
CA PHE A 215 0.89 3.93 -20.31
C PHE A 215 2.36 4.38 -20.29
N LEU A 216 2.62 5.44 -19.52
CA LEU A 216 3.96 5.94 -19.21
C LEU A 216 4.04 6.16 -17.70
N GLN A 217 4.96 5.47 -17.04
CA GLN A 217 5.18 5.59 -15.61
C GLN A 217 6.59 6.08 -15.31
N GLN A 218 6.70 7.09 -14.46
CA GLN A 218 7.96 7.64 -13.97
C GLN A 218 8.01 7.44 -12.45
N LEU A 219 9.02 6.72 -11.97
CA LEU A 219 9.20 6.41 -10.54
C LEU A 219 10.33 7.25 -9.94
N THR A 220 10.25 7.51 -8.65
CA THR A 220 11.26 8.21 -7.86
C THR A 220 11.36 7.56 -6.48
N GLY A 221 12.59 7.26 -6.05
CA GLY A 221 12.82 6.54 -4.80
C GLY A 221 12.54 5.04 -4.94
N GLU A 222 12.88 4.46 -6.09
CA GLU A 222 12.71 3.02 -6.33
C GLU A 222 13.50 2.21 -5.31
N ILE A 223 12.81 1.26 -4.66
CA ILE A 223 13.41 0.38 -3.66
C ILE A 223 14.01 -0.82 -4.40
N GLY A 224 15.33 -0.89 -4.44
CA GLY A 224 16.08 -1.98 -5.07
C GLY A 224 17.13 -2.57 -4.14
N TYR A 225 17.38 -3.88 -4.26
CA TYR A 225 18.48 -4.53 -3.58
C TYR A 225 19.78 -4.30 -4.36
N ASP A 226 20.74 -3.59 -3.76
CA ASP A 226 22.09 -3.48 -4.31
C ASP A 226 23.03 -4.45 -3.59
N PHE A 227 23.62 -5.38 -4.34
CA PHE A 227 24.73 -6.18 -3.82
C PHE A 227 25.98 -5.30 -3.85
N GLN A 228 26.31 -4.67 -2.72
CA GLN A 228 27.64 -4.09 -2.57
C GLN A 228 28.68 -5.21 -2.66
N LYS A 229 29.45 -5.22 -3.76
CA LYS A 229 30.70 -5.97 -3.83
C LYS A 229 31.66 -5.35 -2.81
N THR A 230 31.80 -5.99 -1.66
CA THR A 230 32.97 -5.82 -0.80
C THR A 230 34.15 -6.62 -1.32
#